data_AF-A0A4R9C1P5-F1
#
_entry.id   AF-A0A4R9C1P5-F1
#
_cell.length_a   1.000
_cell.length_b   1.000
_cell.length_c   1.000
_cell.angle_alpha   90.00
_cell.angle_beta   90.00
_cell.angle_gamma   90.00
#
_symmetry.space_group_name_H-M   'P 1'
#
loop_
_entity.id
_entity.type
_entity.pdbx_description
1 polymer ?
#
loop_
_entity_poly.entity_id
_entity_poly.type
_entity_poly.pdbx_seq_one_letter_code
_entity_poly.pdbx_strand_id
1 'polypeptide(L)'
;MKENKKLNSISVFLYSFALVLFEILLLDLAVTPIPINLYKMRVTVGILLIFLMISGITVLYMSDKFKKLKEKIFDNKINKIALVVGVLTLVIVFMTKLNYYLFSLSIFIVILLIFLMFILGWIIEKYYKN
;
A
#
# COMPACT_ATOMS: atom_id res chain seq x y z
N MET A 1 -12.42 -27.73 9.32
CA MET A 1 -12.03 -26.37 9.75
C MET A 1 -10.65 -26.12 9.15
N LYS A 2 -10.53 -25.35 8.05
CA LYS A 2 -9.23 -25.13 7.39
C LYS A 2 -8.35 -24.37 8.38
N GLU A 3 -7.19 -24.92 8.73
CA GLU A 3 -6.17 -24.20 9.48
C GLU A 3 -5.91 -22.87 8.76
N ASN A 4 -6.26 -21.76 9.40
CA ASN A 4 -5.91 -20.43 8.91
C ASN A 4 -4.39 -20.37 8.92
N LYS A 5 -3.79 -20.59 7.74
CA LYS A 5 -2.36 -20.37 7.50
C LYS A 5 -2.06 -18.93 7.93
N LYS A 6 -1.32 -18.77 9.02
CA LYS A 6 -0.93 -17.45 9.53
C LYS A 6 -0.20 -16.70 8.42
N LEU A 7 -0.81 -15.62 7.93
CA LEU A 7 -0.19 -14.77 6.92
C LEU A 7 0.97 -14.00 7.58
N ASN A 8 2.12 -14.00 6.92
CA ASN A 8 3.28 -13.27 7.39
C ASN A 8 3.04 -11.76 7.21
N SER A 9 3.18 -10.98 8.28
CA SER A 9 2.95 -9.53 8.23
C SER A 9 3.82 -8.81 7.21
N ILE A 10 5.04 -9.28 6.97
CA ILE A 10 5.99 -8.69 6.02
C ILE A 10 5.54 -8.97 4.59
N SER A 11 5.09 -10.19 4.28
CA SER A 11 4.58 -10.49 2.94
C SER A 11 3.30 -9.68 2.64
N VAL A 12 2.40 -9.59 3.62
CA VAL A 12 1.20 -8.75 3.53
C VAL A 12 1.56 -7.28 3.29
N PHE A 13 2.56 -6.76 4.00
CA PHE A 13 3.05 -5.39 3.79
C PHE A 13 3.54 -5.17 2.36
N LEU A 14 4.39 -6.07 1.86
CA LEU A 14 4.95 -5.98 0.51
C LEU A 14 3.88 -6.06 -0.57
N TYR A 15 2.91 -6.97 -0.44
CA TYR A 15 1.80 -7.07 -1.38
C TYR A 15 0.93 -5.81 -1.37
N SER A 16 0.65 -5.27 -0.19
CA SER A 16 -0.15 -4.05 -0.04
C SER A 16 0.57 -2.86 -0.66
N PHE A 17 1.87 -2.72 -0.41
CA PHE A 17 2.68 -1.66 -0.97
C PHE A 17 2.71 -1.74 -2.50
N ALA A 18 2.94 -2.94 -3.05
CA ALA A 18 2.97 -3.17 -4.49
C ALA A 18 1.63 -2.82 -5.15
N LEU A 19 0.52 -3.20 -4.52
CA LEU A 19 -0.83 -2.94 -5.03
C LEU A 19 -1.18 -1.46 -5.01
N VAL A 20 -0.90 -0.74 -3.91
CA VAL A 20 -1.15 0.71 -3.85
C VAL A 20 -0.24 1.46 -4.84
N LEU A 21 1.03 1.04 -5.00
CA LEU A 21 1.93 1.63 -5.99
C LEU A 21 1.41 1.42 -7.41
N PHE A 22 0.87 0.23 -7.71
CA PHE A 22 0.22 -0.06 -8.98
C PHE A 22 -1.04 0.79 -9.21
N GLU A 23 -1.90 0.94 -8.21
CA GLU A 23 -3.11 1.78 -8.30
C GLU A 23 -2.77 3.25 -8.56
N ILE A 24 -1.78 3.80 -7.84
CA ILE A 24 -1.34 5.18 -8.07
C ILE A 24 -0.73 5.31 -9.47
N LEU A 25 0.08 4.35 -9.92
CA LEU A 25 0.62 4.36 -11.28
C LEU A 25 -0.50 4.37 -12.33
N LEU A 26 -1.52 3.52 -12.18
CA LEU A 26 -2.66 3.49 -13.10
C LEU A 26 -3.45 4.79 -13.10
N LEU A 27 -3.70 5.36 -11.91
CA LEU A 27 -4.41 6.63 -11.78
C LEU A 27 -3.61 7.77 -12.44
N ASP A 28 -2.30 7.84 -12.17
CA ASP A 28 -1.42 8.88 -12.72
C ASP A 28 -1.33 8.76 -14.25
N LEU A 29 -1.24 7.54 -14.79
CA LEU A 29 -1.30 7.30 -16.24
C LEU A 29 -2.66 7.66 -16.86
N ALA A 30 -3.77 7.45 -16.15
CA ALA A 30 -5.11 7.75 -16.64
C ALA A 30 -5.37 9.26 -16.73
N VAL A 31 -4.78 10.06 -15.84
CA VAL A 31 -4.97 11.52 -15.80
C VAL A 31 -3.89 12.31 -16.54
N THR A 32 -2.76 11.67 -16.88
CA THR A 32 -1.63 12.33 -17.51
C THR A 32 -1.70 12.22 -19.04
N PRO A 33 -1.87 13.32 -19.79
CA PRO A 33 -1.97 13.30 -21.25
C PRO A 33 -0.58 13.29 -21.92
N ILE A 34 0.32 12.43 -21.45
CA ILE A 34 1.70 12.33 -21.95
C ILE A 34 1.90 10.95 -22.57
N PRO A 35 2.55 10.84 -23.75
CA PRO A 35 2.94 9.56 -24.32
C PRO A 35 3.72 8.68 -23.32
N ILE A 36 3.42 7.38 -23.28
CA ILE A 36 3.93 6.46 -22.25
C ILE A 36 5.46 6.34 -22.24
N ASN A 37 6.11 6.55 -23.39
CA ASN A 37 7.57 6.53 -23.53
C ASN A 37 8.26 7.75 -22.88
N LEU A 38 7.54 8.85 -22.67
CA LEU A 38 8.03 10.06 -22.02
C LEU A 38 7.54 10.18 -20.57
N TYR A 39 6.63 9.30 -20.14
CA TYR A 39 6.06 9.31 -18.81
C TYR A 39 7.12 9.04 -17.74
N LYS A 40 7.07 9.86 -16.68
CA LYS A 40 7.85 9.69 -15.46
C LYS A 40 6.94 9.92 -14.26
N MET A 41 6.81 8.89 -13.43
CA MET A 41 6.06 8.98 -12.19
C MET A 41 6.81 9.87 -11.21
N ARG A 42 6.15 10.91 -10.69
CA ARG A 42 6.74 11.81 -9.69
C ARG A 42 6.50 11.22 -8.30
N VAL A 43 7.57 10.91 -7.60
CA VAL A 43 7.49 10.44 -6.21
C VAL A 43 7.65 11.63 -5.29
N THR A 44 6.65 11.82 -4.43
CA THR A 44 6.59 12.91 -3.46
C THR A 44 6.56 12.34 -2.05
N VAL A 45 6.91 13.17 -1.06
CA VAL A 45 6.86 12.77 0.36
C VAL A 45 5.45 12.30 0.73
N GLY A 46 4.42 13.00 0.25
CA GLY A 46 3.02 12.63 0.46
C GLY A 46 2.69 11.23 -0.05
N ILE A 47 3.10 10.89 -1.28
CA ILE A 47 2.89 9.55 -1.87
C ILE A 47 3.55 8.46 -1.00
N LEU A 48 4.78 8.69 -0.51
CA LEU A 48 5.45 7.73 0.37
C LEU A 48 4.72 7.52 1.70
N LEU A 49 4.23 8.59 2.32
CA LEU A 49 3.46 8.49 3.57
C LEU A 49 2.12 7.77 3.37
N ILE A 50 1.48 7.99 2.22
CA ILE A 50 0.26 7.25 1.84
C ILE A 50 0.57 5.75 1.73
N PHE A 51 1.67 5.36 1.07
CA PHE A 51 2.06 3.96 0.97
C PHE A 51 2.30 3.32 2.33
N LEU A 52 3.04 4.00 3.21
CA LEU A 52 3.33 3.49 4.56
C LEU A 52 2.06 3.33 5.39
N MET A 53 1.17 4.33 5.34
CA MET A 53 -0.08 4.32 6.10
C MET A 53 -1.03 3.21 5.62
N ILE A 54 -1.32 3.16 4.31
CA ILE A 54 -2.26 2.17 3.77
C ILE A 54 -1.69 0.75 3.97
N SER A 55 -0.42 0.53 3.66
CA SER A 55 0.22 -0.78 3.88
C SER A 55 0.20 -1.19 5.35
N GLY A 56 0.44 -0.25 6.27
CA GLY A 56 0.36 -0.49 7.72
C GLY A 56 -1.05 -0.90 8.17
N ILE A 57 -2.08 -0.20 7.69
CA ILE A 57 -3.48 -0.52 7.99
C ILE A 57 -3.85 -1.91 7.43
N THR A 58 -3.41 -2.22 6.22
CA THR A 58 -3.65 -3.53 5.61
C THR A 58 -2.96 -4.66 6.39
N VAL A 59 -1.74 -4.43 6.88
CA VAL A 59 -1.07 -5.37 7.78
C VAL A 59 -1.86 -5.57 9.07
N LEU A 60 -2.35 -4.51 9.70
CA LEU A 60 -3.19 -4.61 10.89
C LEU A 60 -4.47 -5.41 10.62
N TYR A 61 -5.03 -5.31 9.41
CA TYR A 61 -6.27 -5.99 9.03
C TYR A 61 -6.08 -7.47 8.66
N MET A 62 -5.03 -7.78 7.91
CA MET A 62 -4.78 -9.11 7.33
C MET A 62 -3.85 -9.98 8.17
N SER A 63 -3.03 -9.41 9.04
CA SER A 63 -2.14 -10.20 9.90
C SER A 63 -2.83 -10.71 11.16
N ASP A 64 -2.70 -12.00 11.43
CA ASP A 64 -3.22 -12.65 12.64
C ASP A 64 -2.52 -12.15 13.92
N LYS A 65 -1.33 -11.55 13.81
CA LYS A 65 -0.56 -11.03 14.96
C LYS A 65 -1.32 -9.93 15.70
N PHE A 66 -2.21 -9.22 15.01
CA PHE A 66 -2.95 -8.06 15.55
C PHE A 66 -4.44 -8.33 15.80
N LYS A 67 -4.85 -9.61 15.88
CA LYS A 67 -6.26 -10.01 16.02
C LYS A 67 -7.03 -9.27 17.13
N LYS A 68 -6.46 -9.15 18.34
CA LYS A 68 -7.08 -8.44 19.47
C LYS A 68 -7.29 -6.93 19.22
N LEU A 69 -6.36 -6.31 18.50
CA LEU A 69 -6.44 -4.89 18.14
C LEU A 69 -7.48 -4.69 17.04
N LYS A 70 -7.49 -5.59 16.05
CA LYS A 70 -8.48 -5.62 14.98
C LYS A 70 -9.90 -5.75 15.53
N GLU A 71 -10.16 -6.68 16.43
CA GLU A 71 -11.50 -6.84 17.04
C GLU A 71 -11.94 -5.53 17.71
N LYS A 72 -11.13 -4.95 18.60
CA LYS A 72 -11.48 -3.66 19.26
C LYS A 72 -11.75 -2.49 18.31
N ILE A 73 -10.98 -2.35 17.23
CA ILE A 73 -11.14 -1.25 16.28
C ILE A 73 -12.31 -1.51 15.32
N PHE A 74 -12.51 -2.76 14.90
CA PHE A 74 -13.45 -3.12 13.84
C PHE A 74 -14.77 -3.73 14.33
N ASP A 75 -14.98 -3.94 15.63
CA ASP A 75 -16.25 -4.46 16.15
C ASP A 75 -17.39 -3.43 16.05
N ASN A 76 -17.07 -2.13 16.07
CA ASN A 76 -18.06 -1.06 15.94
C ASN A 76 -18.10 -0.49 14.51
N LYS A 77 -19.29 -0.49 13.88
CA LYS A 77 -19.50 0.11 12.54
C LYS A 77 -19.06 1.58 12.48
N ILE A 78 -19.26 2.33 13.57
CA ILE A 78 -18.86 3.74 13.67
C ILE A 78 -17.33 3.87 13.58
N ASN A 79 -16.58 3.00 14.26
CA ASN A 79 -15.12 3.02 14.24
C ASN A 79 -14.57 2.71 12.84
N LYS A 80 -15.20 1.80 12.08
CA LYS A 80 -14.82 1.53 10.69
C LYS A 80 -14.97 2.77 9.80
N ILE A 81 -16.11 3.46 9.92
CA ILE A 81 -16.37 4.68 9.15
C ILE A 81 -15.38 5.76 9.56
N ALA A 82 -15.15 5.95 10.85
CA ALA A 82 -14.17 6.92 11.37
C ALA A 82 -12.76 6.63 10.86
N LEU A 83 -12.36 5.35 10.78
CA LEU A 83 -11.07 4.94 10.22
C LEU A 83 -10.96 5.26 8.73
N VAL A 84 -11.99 4.95 7.94
CA VAL A 84 -12.01 5.28 6.50
C VAL A 84 -11.95 6.80 6.28
N VAL A 85 -12.76 7.57 7.00
CA VAL A 85 -12.77 9.03 6.93
C VAL A 85 -11.43 9.62 7.39
N GLY A 86 -10.84 9.09 8.45
CA GLY A 86 -9.52 9.50 8.94
C GLY A 86 -8.42 9.25 7.92
N VAL A 87 -8.41 8.07 7.28
CA VAL A 87 -7.47 7.72 6.21
C VAL A 87 -7.63 8.67 5.02
N LEU A 88 -8.85 8.90 4.55
CA LEU A 88 -9.13 9.84 3.47
C LEU A 88 -8.64 11.26 3.80
N THR A 89 -8.90 11.72 5.03
CA THR A 89 -8.45 13.04 5.49
C THR A 89 -6.92 13.13 5.47
N LEU A 90 -6.22 12.12 5.97
CA LEU A 90 -4.76 12.07 5.94
C LEU A 90 -4.21 12.02 4.50
N VAL A 91 -4.81 11.25 3.61
CA VAL A 91 -4.44 11.21 2.18
C VAL A 91 -4.54 12.61 1.57
N ILE A 92 -5.64 13.32 1.80
CA ILE A 92 -5.83 14.69 1.31
C ILE A 92 -4.75 15.62 1.88
N VAL A 93 -4.50 15.56 3.19
CA VAL A 93 -3.46 16.38 3.84
C VAL A 93 -2.08 16.09 3.26
N PHE A 94 -1.73 14.81 3.08
CA PHE A 94 -0.44 14.42 2.52
C PHE A 94 -0.27 14.87 1.08
N MET A 95 -1.30 14.74 0.24
CA MET A 95 -1.27 15.21 -1.15
C MET A 95 -1.24 16.73 -1.27
N THR A 96 -1.88 17.48 -0.35
CA THR A 96 -1.99 18.94 -0.44
C THR A 96 -0.86 19.69 0.26
N LYS A 97 -0.39 19.19 1.40
CA LYS A 97 0.61 19.86 2.25
C LYS A 97 2.02 19.27 2.15
N LEU A 98 2.15 18.01 1.76
CA LEU A 98 3.43 17.29 1.72
C LEU A 98 3.81 16.87 0.29
N ASN A 99 3.40 17.64 -0.71
CA ASN A 99 3.70 17.37 -2.11
C ASN A 99 5.14 17.77 -2.52
N TYR A 100 6.09 17.70 -1.59
CA TYR A 100 7.49 17.96 -1.86
C TYR A 100 8.03 16.85 -2.76
N TYR A 101 8.51 17.26 -3.94
CA TYR A 101 9.10 16.37 -4.92
C TYR A 101 10.41 15.79 -4.38
N LEU A 102 10.57 14.46 -4.50
CA LEU A 102 11.80 13.78 -4.13
C LEU A 102 12.58 13.38 -5.38
N PHE A 103 11.97 12.58 -6.25
CA PHE A 103 12.57 12.09 -7.47
C PHE A 103 11.50 11.61 -8.46
N SER A 104 11.92 11.33 -9.69
CA SER A 104 11.05 10.78 -10.73
C SER A 104 11.55 9.42 -11.18
N LEU A 105 10.66 8.46 -11.36
CA LEU A 105 10.98 7.14 -11.87
C LEU A 105 10.37 6.94 -13.27
N SER A 106 11.09 6.25 -14.16
CA SER A 106 10.51 5.81 -15.42
C SER A 106 9.47 4.73 -15.15
N ILE A 107 8.46 4.62 -16.04
CA ILE A 107 7.40 3.62 -15.90
C ILE A 107 7.96 2.19 -15.74
N PHE A 108 9.02 1.88 -16.49
CA PHE A 108 9.66 0.57 -16.43
C PHE A 108 10.21 0.26 -15.04
N ILE A 109 10.89 1.23 -14.41
CA ILE A 109 11.43 1.04 -13.06
C ILE A 109 10.30 0.85 -12.04
N VAL A 110 9.19 1.59 -12.17
CA VAL A 110 8.03 1.43 -11.28
C VAL A 110 7.42 0.05 -11.41
N ILE A 111 7.19 -0.43 -12.65
CA ILE A 111 6.65 -1.79 -12.90
C ILE A 111 7.59 -2.85 -12.33
N LEU A 112 8.90 -2.69 -12.52
CA LEU A 112 9.91 -3.61 -11.97
C LEU A 112 9.86 -3.66 -10.45
N LEU A 113 9.73 -2.51 -9.78
CA LEU A 113 9.60 -2.45 -8.31
C LEU A 113 8.34 -3.15 -7.81
N ILE A 114 7.19 -2.94 -8.47
CA ILE A 114 5.93 -3.63 -8.16
C ILE A 114 6.13 -5.15 -8.25
N PHE A 115 6.71 -5.62 -9.35
CA PHE A 115 6.93 -7.04 -9.58
C PHE A 115 7.90 -7.65 -8.55
N LEU A 116 9.00 -6.96 -8.24
CA LEU A 116 9.95 -7.37 -7.21
C LEU A 116 9.29 -7.49 -5.84
N MET A 117 8.42 -6.56 -5.46
CA MET A 117 7.72 -6.63 -4.17
C MET A 117 6.78 -7.83 -4.08
N PHE A 118 6.06 -8.18 -5.16
CA PHE A 118 5.26 -9.40 -5.20
C PHE A 118 6.13 -10.66 -5.09
N ILE A 119 7.24 -10.73 -5.82
CA ILE A 119 8.15 -11.89 -5.74
C ILE A 119 8.74 -12.02 -4.34
N LEU A 120 9.24 -10.94 -3.75
CA LEU A 120 9.81 -10.94 -2.41
C LEU A 120 8.76 -11.33 -1.36
N GLY A 121 7.54 -10.80 -1.46
CA GLY A 121 6.42 -11.19 -0.62
C GLY A 121 6.15 -12.70 -0.70
N TRP A 122 6.16 -13.25 -1.92
CA TRP A 122 5.94 -14.68 -2.16
C TRP A 122 7.08 -15.55 -1.61
N ILE A 123 8.33 -15.17 -1.82
CA ILE A 123 9.50 -15.87 -1.28
C ILE A 123 9.44 -15.91 0.25
N ILE A 124 9.17 -14.76 0.89
CA ILE A 124 9.04 -14.67 2.35
C ILE A 124 7.90 -15.57 2.82
N GLU A 125 6.75 -15.51 2.16
CA GLU A 125 5.61 -16.34 2.54
C GLU A 125 5.92 -17.85 2.42
N LYS A 126 6.67 -18.26 1.39
CA LYS A 126 7.11 -19.64 1.21
C LYS A 126 8.15 -20.07 2.25
N TYR A 127 9.09 -19.19 2.58
CA TYR A 127 10.16 -19.46 3.56
C TYR A 127 9.62 -19.62 4.98
N TYR A 128 8.65 -18.80 5.38
CA TYR A 128 8.04 -18.85 6.73
C TYR A 128 6.84 -19.81 6.85
N LYS A 129 6.42 -20.45 5.75
CA LYS A 129 5.41 -21.53 5.76
C LYS A 129 6.00 -22.92 5.94
N ASN A 130 7.32 -23.07 5.71
CA ASN A 130 8.09 -24.26 6.08
C ASN A 130 8.64 -24.11 7.51
#